data_AF-A0A2V0PLN3-F1
#
_entry.id   AF-A0A2V0PLN3-F1
#
_cell.length_a   1.000
_cell.length_b   1.000
_cell.length_c   1.000
_cell.angle_alpha   90.00
_cell.angle_beta   90.00
_cell.angle_gamma   90.00
#
_symmetry.space_group_name_H-M   'P 1'
#
loop_
_entity.id
_entity.type
_entity.pdbx_description
1 polymer ?
#
loop_
_entity_poly.entity_id
_entity_poly.type
_entity_poly.pdbx_seq_one_letter_code
_entity_poly.pdbx_strand_id
1 'polypeptide(L)'
;MACGLVVKTLPFRAGAGQRKEPCCVGGAVTIACPAGHVLRGDSCVVPDCGVGAFFDPAAGSCACRPGYMATTSWIEIGRPICIPCSEHFSFCNECAIDKGCTNCTGDLVPVNWTCDCPNNSTYLDSSTGTCLPCTVYHAECIECNAWSCVTCGNDMTPSDEGGCACPLTHYLSPDTGGCQPCTDFHPSCNECAAEAGCLACGDGLVPDGSGGCAPPK
;
A
#
# COMPACT_ATOMS: atom_id res chain seq x y z
N MET A 1 -34.72 -13.14 -52.60
CA MET A 1 -34.67 -14.10 -51.48
C MET A 1 -34.99 -13.33 -50.22
N ALA A 2 -36.18 -13.55 -49.65
CA ALA A 2 -36.59 -12.93 -48.40
C ALA A 2 -36.17 -13.86 -47.25
N CYS A 3 -35.34 -13.37 -46.32
CA CYS A 3 -35.04 -14.11 -45.11
C CYS A 3 -36.19 -13.94 -44.12
N GLY A 4 -36.67 -15.05 -43.58
CA GLY A 4 -37.81 -15.14 -42.67
C GLY A 4 -37.50 -14.72 -41.23
N LEU A 5 -38.60 -14.63 -40.46
CA LEU A 5 -38.75 -14.11 -39.11
C LEU A 5 -37.68 -14.58 -38.10
N VAL A 6 -37.19 -13.64 -37.29
CA VAL A 6 -36.23 -13.84 -36.20
C VAL A 6 -36.82 -14.75 -35.11
N VAL A 7 -36.28 -15.96 -34.97
CA VAL A 7 -36.61 -16.86 -33.86
C VAL A 7 -35.36 -17.11 -33.02
N LYS A 8 -35.34 -16.47 -31.84
CA LYS A 8 -34.58 -16.80 -30.63
C LYS A 8 -33.10 -17.17 -30.83
N THR A 9 -32.23 -16.21 -30.52
CA THR A 9 -30.77 -16.35 -30.46
C THR A 9 -30.34 -17.44 -29.47
N LEU A 10 -29.70 -18.50 -29.96
CA LEU A 10 -28.78 -19.29 -29.13
C LEU A 10 -27.58 -18.39 -28.76
N PRO A 11 -27.11 -18.36 -27.51
CA PRO A 11 -25.95 -17.56 -27.15
C PRO A 11 -24.73 -18.08 -27.91
N PHE A 12 -24.12 -17.23 -28.72
CA PHE A 12 -22.81 -17.53 -29.30
C PHE A 12 -21.78 -17.64 -28.18
N ARG A 13 -20.85 -18.60 -28.28
CA ARG A 13 -19.65 -18.61 -27.43
C ARG A 13 -18.84 -17.34 -27.72
N ALA A 14 -18.48 -16.61 -26.66
CA ALA A 14 -17.60 -15.46 -26.77
C ALA A 14 -16.27 -15.85 -27.45
N GLY A 15 -15.80 -15.05 -28.40
CA GLY A 15 -14.53 -15.26 -29.12
C GLY A 15 -14.63 -15.94 -30.50
N ALA A 16 -15.83 -16.27 -31.01
CA ALA A 16 -15.97 -16.71 -32.40
C ALA A 16 -15.69 -15.52 -33.35
N GLY A 17 -14.64 -15.63 -34.17
CA GLY A 17 -14.29 -14.59 -35.15
C GLY A 17 -15.47 -14.22 -36.05
N GLN A 18 -15.65 -12.92 -36.28
CA GLN A 18 -16.71 -12.42 -37.15
C GLN A 18 -16.61 -13.05 -38.55
N ARG A 19 -17.68 -13.70 -39.02
CA ARG A 19 -17.83 -13.96 -40.45
C ARG A 19 -18.30 -12.67 -41.12
N LYS A 20 -17.62 -12.29 -42.21
CA LYS A 20 -17.89 -11.07 -43.00
C LYS A 20 -19.25 -11.08 -43.72
N GLU A 21 -19.97 -12.20 -43.74
CA GLU A 21 -21.24 -12.34 -44.47
C GLU A 21 -22.34 -12.93 -43.59
N PRO A 22 -23.59 -12.43 -43.71
CA PRO A 22 -24.74 -12.98 -42.99
C PRO A 22 -24.97 -14.44 -43.41
N CYS A 23 -24.62 -15.37 -42.53
CA CYS A 23 -24.87 -16.79 -42.76
C CYS A 23 -26.31 -17.12 -42.37
N CYS A 24 -27.14 -17.50 -43.34
CA CYS A 24 -28.43 -18.13 -43.07
C CYS A 24 -28.18 -19.60 -42.74
N VAL A 25 -28.26 -19.98 -41.46
CA VAL A 25 -28.29 -21.40 -41.07
C VAL A 25 -29.72 -21.72 -40.68
N GLY A 26 -30.44 -22.44 -41.55
CA GLY A 26 -31.78 -22.96 -41.24
C GLY A 26 -32.93 -21.93 -41.18
N GLY A 27 -32.79 -20.74 -41.77
CA GLY A 27 -33.85 -19.72 -41.83
C GLY A 27 -33.82 -18.66 -40.73
N ALA A 28 -32.89 -18.72 -39.79
CA ALA A 28 -32.64 -17.67 -38.82
C ALA A 28 -31.54 -16.70 -39.33
N VAL A 29 -31.85 -15.40 -39.40
CA VAL A 29 -30.85 -14.36 -39.60
C VAL A 29 -30.20 -14.06 -38.25
N THR A 30 -28.96 -14.50 -38.06
CA THR A 30 -28.14 -14.02 -36.94
C THR A 30 -27.45 -12.73 -37.35
N ILE A 31 -27.92 -11.60 -36.84
CA ILE A 31 -27.19 -10.33 -36.92
C ILE A 31 -26.01 -10.45 -35.97
N ALA A 32 -24.81 -10.62 -36.53
CA ALA A 32 -23.57 -10.56 -35.75
C ALA A 32 -23.08 -9.12 -35.70
N CYS A 33 -23.10 -8.51 -34.51
CA CYS A 33 -22.55 -7.17 -34.34
C CYS A 33 -21.01 -7.18 -34.44
N PRO A 34 -20.40 -6.10 -34.95
CA PRO A 34 -18.96 -5.92 -34.90
C PRO A 34 -18.44 -5.96 -33.46
N ALA A 35 -17.15 -6.30 -33.30
CA ALA A 35 -16.51 -6.28 -32.00
C ALA A 35 -16.75 -4.93 -31.31
N GLY A 36 -17.09 -4.98 -30.01
CA GLY A 36 -17.43 -3.80 -29.23
C GLY A 36 -18.90 -3.36 -29.29
N HIS A 37 -19.76 -4.06 -30.05
CA HIS A 37 -21.18 -3.72 -30.19
C HIS A 37 -22.09 -4.86 -29.71
N VAL A 38 -23.25 -4.50 -29.16
CA VAL A 38 -24.34 -5.41 -28.80
C VAL A 38 -25.60 -5.08 -29.60
N LEU A 39 -26.37 -6.11 -29.93
CA LEU A 39 -27.65 -5.95 -30.61
C LEU A 39 -28.68 -5.42 -29.61
N ARG A 40 -29.16 -4.19 -29.80
CA ARG A 40 -30.35 -3.64 -29.13
C ARG A 40 -31.42 -3.37 -30.18
N GLY A 41 -32.54 -4.09 -30.09
CA GLY A 41 -33.54 -4.08 -31.15
C GLY A 41 -32.94 -4.61 -32.46
N ASP A 42 -33.08 -3.85 -33.54
CA ASP A 42 -32.58 -4.21 -34.87
C ASP A 42 -31.24 -3.52 -35.22
N SER A 43 -30.53 -2.98 -34.23
CA SER A 43 -29.30 -2.22 -34.45
C SER A 43 -28.18 -2.63 -33.50
N CYS A 44 -26.97 -2.69 -34.05
CA CYS A 44 -25.76 -2.87 -33.28
C CYS A 44 -25.36 -1.52 -32.67
N VAL A 45 -25.37 -1.45 -31.34
CA VAL A 45 -24.99 -0.24 -30.59
C VAL A 45 -23.77 -0.52 -29.75
N VAL A 46 -22.93 0.49 -29.56
CA VAL A 46 -21.91 0.46 -28.52
C VAL A 46 -22.65 0.65 -27.19
N PRO A 47 -22.58 -0.31 -26.26
CA PRO A 47 -23.23 -0.15 -24.98
C PRO A 47 -22.54 0.97 -24.21
N ASP A 48 -23.34 1.88 -23.67
CA ASP A 48 -22.85 2.93 -22.78
C ASP A 48 -22.52 2.30 -21.41
N CYS A 49 -21.24 2.21 -21.08
CA CYS A 49 -20.77 1.64 -19.82
C CYS A 49 -20.65 2.67 -18.68
N GLY A 50 -20.88 3.97 -18.94
CA GLY A 50 -20.65 5.04 -17.97
C GLY A 50 -19.18 5.47 -17.84
N VAL A 51 -18.95 6.43 -16.94
CA VAL A 51 -17.62 7.03 -16.70
C VAL A 51 -16.68 5.98 -16.08
N GLY A 52 -15.41 5.99 -16.51
CA GLY A 52 -14.40 5.07 -15.98
C GLY A 52 -14.52 3.63 -16.47
N ALA A 53 -15.52 3.31 -17.31
CA ALA A 53 -15.75 1.98 -17.84
C ALA A 53 -15.51 1.88 -19.35
N PHE A 54 -15.42 0.65 -19.85
CA PHE A 54 -15.41 0.30 -21.27
C PHE A 54 -16.15 -1.02 -21.49
N PHE A 55 -16.62 -1.28 -22.71
CA PHE A 55 -17.22 -2.57 -23.04
C PHE A 55 -16.14 -3.57 -23.43
N ASP A 56 -16.04 -4.68 -22.68
CA ASP A 56 -15.19 -5.80 -23.03
C ASP A 56 -15.98 -6.79 -23.90
N PRO A 57 -15.69 -6.86 -25.22
CA PRO A 57 -16.39 -7.77 -26.13
C PRO A 57 -16.06 -9.25 -25.88
N ALA A 58 -14.93 -9.56 -25.23
CA ALA A 58 -14.58 -10.93 -24.88
C ALA A 58 -15.42 -11.42 -23.69
N ALA A 59 -15.66 -10.56 -22.71
CA ALA A 59 -16.56 -10.85 -21.59
C ALA A 59 -18.04 -10.63 -21.93
N GLY A 60 -18.34 -9.87 -22.99
CA GLY A 60 -19.70 -9.46 -23.34
C GLY A 60 -20.34 -8.54 -22.30
N SER A 61 -19.53 -7.79 -21.54
CA SER A 61 -20.00 -6.95 -20.42
C SER A 61 -19.15 -5.68 -20.28
N CYS A 62 -19.64 -4.72 -19.50
CA CYS A 62 -18.88 -3.52 -19.15
C CYS A 62 -17.86 -3.83 -18.05
N ALA A 63 -16.62 -3.36 -18.22
CA ALA A 63 -15.52 -3.48 -17.27
C ALA A 63 -14.92 -2.10 -16.96
N CYS A 64 -14.33 -1.94 -15.77
CA CYS A 64 -13.64 -0.70 -15.41
C CYS A 64 -12.29 -0.59 -16.14
N ARG A 65 -11.95 0.64 -16.56
CA ARG A 65 -10.66 0.96 -17.17
C ARG A 65 -9.54 0.83 -16.14
N PRO A 66 -8.27 0.65 -16.57
CA PRO A 66 -7.12 0.82 -15.68
C PRO A 66 -7.22 2.14 -14.91
N GLY A 67 -6.92 2.09 -13.61
CA GLY A 67 -7.10 3.20 -12.68
C GLY A 67 -8.51 3.40 -12.13
N TYR A 68 -9.44 2.49 -12.45
CA TYR A 68 -10.75 2.41 -11.82
C TYR A 68 -11.02 1.01 -11.30
N MET A 69 -11.74 0.91 -10.17
CA MET A 69 -12.29 -0.37 -9.69
C MET A 69 -13.80 -0.39 -9.72
N ALA A 70 -14.34 -1.59 -9.97
CA ALA A 70 -15.77 -1.84 -9.85
C ALA A 70 -16.15 -1.90 -8.36
N THR A 71 -17.15 -1.14 -7.96
CA THR A 71 -17.77 -1.33 -6.63
C THR A 71 -18.75 -2.49 -6.66
N THR A 72 -19.11 -3.02 -5.49
CA THR A 72 -20.12 -4.09 -5.35
C THR A 72 -21.56 -3.60 -5.59
N SER A 73 -21.76 -2.30 -5.80
CA SER A 73 -23.07 -1.70 -6.04
C SER A 73 -23.40 -1.74 -7.54
N TRP A 74 -24.42 -2.51 -7.90
CA TRP A 74 -24.95 -2.60 -9.26
C TRP A 74 -26.25 -1.79 -9.30
N ILE A 75 -26.20 -0.55 -9.79
CA ILE A 75 -27.42 0.28 -9.94
C ILE A 75 -28.33 -0.34 -11.03
N GLU A 76 -27.72 -0.91 -12.06
CA GLU A 76 -28.40 -1.63 -13.13
C GLU A 76 -27.63 -2.93 -13.43
N ILE A 77 -28.35 -4.03 -13.61
CA ILE A 77 -27.75 -5.34 -13.97
C ILE A 77 -26.88 -5.15 -15.22
N GLY A 78 -25.55 -5.31 -15.06
CA GLY A 78 -24.57 -5.25 -16.16
C GLY A 78 -23.82 -3.92 -16.32
N ARG A 79 -24.04 -2.91 -15.47
CA ARG A 79 -23.24 -1.68 -15.43
C ARG A 79 -22.46 -1.56 -14.11
N PRO A 80 -21.12 -1.73 -14.11
CA PRO A 80 -20.34 -1.51 -12.91
C PRO A 80 -20.28 0.00 -12.59
N ILE A 81 -20.32 0.35 -11.31
CA ILE A 81 -19.87 1.68 -10.88
C ILE A 81 -18.35 1.62 -10.79
N CYS A 82 -17.68 2.36 -11.66
CA CYS A 82 -16.24 2.48 -11.68
C CYS A 82 -15.82 3.71 -10.88
N ILE A 83 -15.15 3.50 -9.74
CA ILE A 83 -14.56 4.59 -8.94
C ILE A 83 -13.05 4.65 -9.20
N PRO A 84 -12.46 5.85 -9.28
CA PRO A 84 -11.01 5.99 -9.41
C PRO A 84 -10.29 5.29 -8.28
N CYS A 85 -9.20 4.59 -8.57
CA CYS A 85 -8.39 3.91 -7.55
C CYS A 85 -7.89 4.88 -6.48
N SER A 86 -7.55 6.11 -6.87
CA SER A 86 -7.08 7.18 -5.98
C SER A 86 -8.10 7.64 -4.94
N GLU A 87 -9.40 7.40 -5.14
CA GLU A 87 -10.43 7.75 -4.15
C GLU A 87 -10.47 6.76 -2.97
N HIS A 88 -9.93 5.57 -3.16
CA HIS A 88 -9.94 4.52 -2.13
C HIS A 88 -8.54 4.19 -1.61
N PHE A 89 -7.54 4.29 -2.48
CA PHE A 89 -6.15 4.02 -2.17
C PHE A 89 -5.32 5.22 -2.59
N SER A 90 -4.83 5.99 -1.62
CA SER A 90 -3.91 7.09 -1.87
C SER A 90 -2.71 6.60 -2.69
N PHE A 91 -2.28 7.41 -3.66
CA PHE A 91 -1.12 7.12 -4.51
C PHE A 91 -1.24 5.87 -5.41
N CYS A 92 -2.46 5.37 -5.61
CA CYS A 92 -2.71 4.21 -6.44
C CYS A 92 -3.11 4.57 -7.88
N ASN A 93 -2.33 4.08 -8.85
CA ASN A 93 -2.57 4.27 -10.29
C ASN A 93 -3.47 3.17 -10.87
N GLU A 94 -3.34 1.94 -10.39
CA GLU A 94 -4.16 0.80 -10.83
C GLU A 94 -4.52 -0.05 -9.64
N CYS A 95 -5.75 -0.56 -9.62
CA CYS A 95 -6.25 -1.38 -8.53
C CYS A 95 -7.17 -2.48 -9.06
N ALA A 96 -7.26 -3.56 -8.29
CA ALA A 96 -8.18 -4.67 -8.52
C ALA A 96 -8.94 -4.98 -7.24
N ILE A 97 -10.21 -5.35 -7.35
CA ILE A 97 -11.09 -5.57 -6.20
C ILE A 97 -10.58 -6.68 -5.25
N ASP A 98 -9.84 -7.65 -5.78
CA ASP A 98 -9.30 -8.81 -5.08
C ASP A 98 -7.82 -8.66 -4.68
N LYS A 99 -7.17 -7.54 -5.05
CA LYS A 99 -5.74 -7.29 -4.76
C LYS A 99 -5.44 -5.92 -4.16
N GLY A 100 -6.42 -5.02 -4.16
CA GLY A 100 -6.22 -3.62 -3.78
C GLY A 100 -5.40 -2.90 -4.83
N CYS A 101 -4.49 -2.04 -4.42
CA CYS A 101 -3.58 -1.40 -5.36
C CYS A 101 -2.62 -2.40 -6.02
N THR A 102 -2.53 -2.35 -7.34
CA THR A 102 -1.62 -3.20 -8.15
C THR A 102 -0.50 -2.40 -8.80
N ASN A 103 -0.65 -1.07 -8.90
CA ASN A 103 0.36 -0.17 -9.43
C ASN A 103 0.29 1.18 -8.70
N CYS A 104 1.43 1.69 -8.24
CA CYS A 104 1.52 2.89 -7.42
C CYS A 104 2.13 4.07 -8.20
N THR A 105 1.96 5.29 -7.70
CA THR A 105 2.59 6.49 -8.27
C THR A 105 4.04 6.63 -7.79
N GLY A 106 4.92 7.11 -8.67
CA GLY A 106 6.32 7.40 -8.32
C GLY A 106 7.10 6.12 -7.98
N ASP A 107 7.86 6.19 -6.89
CA ASP A 107 8.75 5.11 -6.42
C ASP A 107 8.09 4.20 -5.37
N LEU A 108 6.78 4.37 -5.14
CA LEU A 108 6.01 3.54 -4.21
C LEU A 108 5.75 2.15 -4.79
N VAL A 109 5.55 1.17 -3.92
CA VAL A 109 5.24 -0.21 -4.29
C VAL A 109 3.97 -0.70 -3.62
N PRO A 110 3.24 -1.64 -4.24
CA PRO A 110 2.09 -2.26 -3.60
C PRO A 110 2.47 -3.06 -2.35
N VAL A 111 1.96 -2.69 -1.19
CA VAL A 111 2.12 -3.39 0.09
C VAL A 111 0.76 -3.52 0.76
N ASN A 112 0.37 -4.75 1.11
CA ASN A 112 -0.89 -5.03 1.80
C ASN A 112 -2.09 -4.23 1.25
N TRP A 113 -2.35 -4.35 -0.05
CA TRP A 113 -3.49 -3.71 -0.74
C TRP A 113 -3.37 -2.18 -0.91
N THR A 114 -2.30 -1.56 -0.39
CA THR A 114 -2.03 -0.11 -0.45
C THR A 114 -0.71 0.18 -1.16
N CYS A 115 -0.34 1.46 -1.29
CA CYS A 115 0.96 1.89 -1.76
C CYS A 115 1.82 2.34 -0.58
N ASP A 116 3.02 1.81 -0.48
CA ASP A 116 3.99 2.19 0.55
C ASP A 116 5.40 2.23 -0.02
N CYS A 117 6.36 2.62 0.80
CA CYS A 117 7.76 2.65 0.43
C CYS A 117 8.34 1.24 0.19
N PRO A 118 9.33 1.11 -0.72
CA PRO A 118 9.86 -0.19 -1.12
C PRO A 118 10.65 -0.92 -0.04
N ASN A 119 11.06 -0.23 1.02
CA ASN A 119 11.86 -0.78 2.10
C ASN A 119 11.48 -0.14 3.44
N ASN A 120 11.78 -0.85 4.52
CA ASN A 120 11.51 -0.39 5.88
C ASN A 120 12.44 0.75 6.34
N SER A 121 13.50 1.06 5.59
CA SER A 121 14.42 2.18 5.87
C SER A 121 13.90 3.55 5.45
N THR A 122 12.68 3.57 4.91
CA THR A 122 11.96 4.79 4.59
C THR A 122 10.51 4.65 5.03
N TYR A 123 9.84 5.78 5.27
CA TYR A 123 8.40 5.82 5.53
C TYR A 123 7.71 6.76 4.56
N LEU A 124 6.44 6.47 4.26
CA LEU A 124 5.63 7.31 3.38
C LEU A 124 5.16 8.57 4.09
N ASP A 125 5.58 9.73 3.60
CA ASP A 125 4.95 11.01 3.95
C ASP A 125 3.63 11.12 3.19
N SER A 126 2.51 10.90 3.90
CA SER A 126 1.17 10.95 3.34
C SER A 126 0.76 12.31 2.75
N SER A 127 1.44 13.39 3.12
CA SER A 127 1.12 14.75 2.64
C SER A 127 1.73 15.02 1.26
N THR A 128 2.91 14.47 0.99
CA THR A 128 3.67 14.69 -0.25
C THR A 128 3.63 13.48 -1.18
N GLY A 129 3.36 12.28 -0.66
CA GLY A 129 3.48 11.02 -1.39
C GLY A 129 4.92 10.59 -1.61
N THR A 130 5.87 11.07 -0.80
CA THR A 130 7.29 10.74 -0.94
C THR A 130 7.80 9.86 0.19
N CYS A 131 8.75 8.97 -0.12
CA CYS A 131 9.46 8.19 0.88
C CYS A 131 10.55 9.01 1.55
N LEU A 132 10.44 9.19 2.86
CA LEU A 132 11.43 9.89 3.68
C LEU A 132 12.30 8.88 4.44
N PRO A 133 13.61 9.12 4.58
CA PRO A 133 14.49 8.22 5.31
C PRO A 133 14.17 8.21 6.81
N CYS A 134 14.32 7.03 7.43
CA CYS A 134 14.10 6.88 8.87
C CYS A 134 15.04 7.73 9.73
N THR A 135 16.15 8.19 9.16
CA THR A 135 17.11 9.09 9.81
C THR A 135 16.51 10.45 10.19
N VAL A 136 15.33 10.80 9.68
CA VAL A 136 14.55 11.97 10.13
C VAL A 136 14.14 11.85 11.60
N TYR A 137 13.84 10.65 12.08
CA TYR A 137 13.50 10.43 13.50
C TYR A 137 14.75 10.41 14.38
N HIS A 138 15.78 9.69 13.94
CA HIS A 138 17.06 9.60 14.65
C HIS A 138 18.14 9.08 13.71
N ALA A 139 19.39 9.53 13.83
CA ALA A 139 20.49 9.11 12.97
C ALA A 139 20.70 7.58 12.95
N GLU A 140 20.48 6.94 14.10
CA GLU A 140 20.60 5.47 14.28
C GLU A 140 19.31 4.69 13.96
N CYS A 141 18.29 5.32 13.38
CA CYS A 141 17.06 4.61 13.03
C CYS A 141 17.21 3.82 11.73
N ILE A 142 17.13 2.49 11.80
CA ILE A 142 17.30 1.57 10.67
C ILE A 142 15.96 1.31 9.98
N GLU A 143 14.91 1.07 10.78
CA GLU A 143 13.56 0.86 10.29
C GLU A 143 12.57 1.77 11.01
N CYS A 144 11.57 2.28 10.29
CA CYS A 144 10.57 3.19 10.83
C CYS A 144 9.22 3.00 10.16
N ASN A 145 8.20 3.60 10.78
CA ASN A 145 6.89 3.79 10.19
C ASN A 145 6.59 5.30 10.09
N ALA A 146 5.35 5.67 9.76
CA ALA A 146 4.93 7.05 9.60
C ALA A 146 4.95 7.89 10.90
N TRP A 147 5.23 7.30 12.05
CA TRP A 147 5.16 7.96 13.36
C TRP A 147 6.44 7.86 14.18
N SER A 148 7.20 6.77 14.04
CA SER A 148 8.37 6.52 14.87
C SER A 148 9.37 5.58 14.22
N CYS A 149 10.57 5.57 14.79
CA CYS A 149 11.50 4.47 14.65
C CYS A 149 10.94 3.18 15.26
N VAL A 150 11.14 2.04 14.60
CA VAL A 150 10.76 0.71 15.11
C VAL A 150 11.98 -0.18 15.36
N THR A 151 13.08 0.05 14.63
CA THR A 151 14.34 -0.70 14.79
C THR A 151 15.50 0.28 14.78
N CYS A 152 16.34 0.21 15.81
CA CYS A 152 17.49 1.08 16.01
C CYS A 152 18.82 0.33 15.83
N GLY A 153 19.87 1.04 15.42
CA GLY A 153 21.25 0.57 15.38
C GLY A 153 22.01 0.83 16.69
N ASN A 154 23.29 0.49 16.70
CA ASN A 154 24.25 0.77 17.79
C ASN A 154 23.76 0.39 19.21
N ASP A 155 23.10 -0.77 19.32
CA ASP A 155 22.54 -1.31 20.57
C ASP A 155 21.52 -0.38 21.26
N MET A 156 20.96 0.57 20.51
CA MET A 156 19.86 1.43 20.95
C MET A 156 18.52 0.71 20.83
N THR A 157 17.53 1.22 21.55
CA THR A 157 16.14 0.77 21.51
C THR A 157 15.20 1.92 21.12
N PRO A 158 14.06 1.65 20.47
CA PRO A 158 13.05 2.68 20.21
C PRO A 158 12.62 3.39 21.49
N SER A 159 12.46 4.71 21.42
CA SER A 159 12.04 5.57 22.53
C SER A 159 10.59 6.00 22.38
N ASP A 160 9.96 6.39 23.50
CA ASP A 160 8.60 6.94 23.51
C ASP A 160 8.47 8.28 22.77
N GLU A 161 9.59 8.98 22.53
CA GLU A 161 9.64 10.21 21.73
C GLU A 161 9.69 9.95 20.22
N GLY A 162 9.68 8.68 19.80
CA GLY A 162 9.67 8.26 18.40
C GLY A 162 11.05 8.12 17.75
N GLY A 163 12.13 8.40 18.48
CA GLY A 163 13.51 8.20 18.05
C GLY A 163 14.15 6.92 18.64
N CYS A 164 15.47 6.89 18.69
CA CYS A 164 16.26 5.83 19.33
C CYS A 164 16.92 6.37 20.61
N ALA A 165 16.96 5.56 21.66
CA ALA A 165 17.65 5.88 22.91
C ALA A 165 18.41 4.66 23.44
N CYS A 166 19.46 4.89 24.22
CA CYS A 166 20.12 3.80 24.93
C CYS A 166 19.19 3.23 26.01
N PRO A 167 19.29 1.92 26.30
CA PRO A 167 18.64 1.33 27.47
C PRO A 167 19.03 2.08 28.75
N LEU A 168 18.15 2.09 29.76
CA LEU A 168 18.41 2.78 31.04
C LEU A 168 19.74 2.40 31.72
N THR A 169 20.25 1.19 31.47
CA THR A 169 21.51 0.68 32.00
C THR A 169 22.74 1.06 31.17
N HIS A 170 22.57 1.89 30.15
CA HIS A 170 23.62 2.32 29.24
C HIS A 170 23.56 3.83 28.99
N TYR A 171 24.70 4.43 28.67
CA TYR A 171 24.82 5.80 28.18
C TYR A 171 25.24 5.82 26.73
N LEU A 172 24.87 6.87 25.99
CA LEU A 172 25.39 7.11 24.65
C LEU A 172 26.82 7.63 24.74
N SER A 173 27.81 6.86 24.28
CA SER A 173 29.19 7.31 24.24
C SER A 173 29.41 8.25 23.06
N PRO A 174 29.92 9.48 23.27
CA PRO A 174 30.20 10.42 22.19
C PRO A 174 31.35 9.95 21.29
N ASP A 175 32.24 9.08 21.80
CA ASP A 175 33.41 8.59 21.07
C ASP A 175 33.07 7.47 20.10
N THR A 176 32.18 6.55 20.52
CA THR A 176 31.79 5.39 19.70
C THR A 176 30.49 5.61 18.93
N GLY A 177 29.67 6.58 19.36
CA GLY A 177 28.31 6.77 18.82
C GLY A 177 27.33 5.65 19.21
N GLY A 178 27.73 4.76 20.14
CA GLY A 178 26.92 3.63 20.58
C GLY A 178 26.68 3.59 22.08
N CYS A 179 25.78 2.71 22.49
CA CYS A 179 25.45 2.52 23.91
C CYS A 179 26.57 1.78 24.65
N GLN A 180 27.04 2.35 25.75
CA GLN A 180 28.04 1.76 26.64
C GLN A 180 27.43 1.54 28.02
N PRO A 181 27.80 0.46 28.73
CA PRO A 181 27.15 0.11 29.98
C PRO A 181 27.53 1.09 31.09
N CYS A 182 26.58 1.40 31.98
CA CYS A 182 26.82 2.28 33.13
C CYS A 182 27.90 1.76 34.09
N THR A 183 28.22 0.47 34.02
CA THR A 183 29.29 -0.15 34.80
C THR A 183 30.68 0.41 34.51
N ASP A 184 30.86 1.10 33.38
CA ASP A 184 32.11 1.79 33.04
C ASP A 184 32.41 2.94 34.00
N PHE A 185 31.37 3.58 34.55
CA PHE A 185 31.52 4.61 35.59
C PHE A 185 31.70 3.99 36.96
N HIS A 186 30.85 3.02 37.32
CA HIS A 186 30.94 2.30 38.59
C HIS A 186 30.18 0.96 38.51
N PRO A 187 30.71 -0.16 39.08
CA PRO A 187 30.06 -1.47 38.99
C PRO A 187 28.61 -1.54 39.51
N SER A 188 28.29 -0.72 40.53
CA SER A 188 26.94 -0.60 41.07
C SER A 188 26.10 0.52 40.44
N CYS A 189 26.48 1.04 39.26
CA CYS A 189 25.70 2.07 38.59
C CYS A 189 24.58 1.46 37.73
N ASN A 190 23.33 1.81 38.06
CA ASN A 190 22.14 1.28 37.39
C ASN A 190 21.60 2.20 36.29
N GLU A 191 21.76 3.51 36.45
CA GLU A 191 21.37 4.52 35.47
C GLU A 191 22.49 5.55 35.38
N CYS A 192 22.81 6.00 34.16
CA CYS A 192 23.91 6.92 33.92
C CYS A 192 23.65 7.81 32.70
N ALA A 193 24.40 8.90 32.62
CA ALA A 193 24.48 9.74 31.43
C ALA A 193 25.94 10.11 31.17
N ALA A 194 26.34 10.25 29.90
CA ALA A 194 27.72 10.48 29.50
C ALA A 194 28.37 11.68 30.24
N GLU A 195 27.62 12.77 30.39
CA GLU A 195 28.10 14.03 30.99
C GLU A 195 27.99 14.07 32.53
N ALA A 196 27.11 13.26 33.11
CA ALA A 196 26.82 13.28 34.55
C ALA A 196 27.43 12.09 35.31
N GLY A 197 27.88 11.05 34.60
CA GLY A 197 28.23 9.76 35.16
C GLY A 197 27.00 9.08 35.74
N CYS A 198 27.14 8.47 36.91
CA CYS A 198 26.05 7.71 37.54
C CYS A 198 24.94 8.60 38.11
N LEU A 199 23.70 8.36 37.67
CA LEU A 199 22.48 9.04 38.10
C LEU A 199 21.74 8.24 39.18
N ALA A 200 21.78 6.91 39.11
CA ALA A 200 21.18 6.02 40.10
C ALA A 200 22.11 4.84 40.40
N CYS A 201 22.29 4.56 41.68
CA CYS A 201 23.16 3.50 42.16
C CYS A 201 22.37 2.35 42.79
N GLY A 202 22.88 1.12 42.64
CA GLY A 202 22.41 -0.08 43.32
C GLY A 202 23.01 -0.24 44.73
N ASP A 203 22.62 -1.34 45.40
CA ASP A 203 23.22 -1.81 46.65
C ASP A 203 23.23 -0.80 47.82
N GLY A 204 22.29 0.14 47.83
CA GLY A 204 22.18 1.17 48.86
C GLY A 204 23.25 2.26 48.76
N LEU A 205 23.98 2.33 47.65
CA LEU A 205 24.88 3.44 47.34
C LEU A 205 24.09 4.64 46.79
N VAL A 206 24.71 5.81 46.83
CA VAL A 206 24.16 7.05 46.24
C VAL A 206 25.19 7.68 45.30
N PRO A 207 24.78 8.45 44.28
CA PRO A 207 25.71 9.19 43.43
C PRO A 207 26.66 10.07 44.24
N ASP A 208 27.96 10.00 43.93
CA ASP A 208 29.01 10.69 44.69
C ASP A 208 29.27 12.14 44.22
N GLY A 209 28.63 12.57 43.14
CA GLY A 209 28.82 13.86 42.49
C GLY A 209 30.10 13.99 41.64
N SER A 210 30.91 12.93 41.58
CA SER A 210 32.10 12.80 40.72
C SER A 210 31.87 11.81 39.57
N GLY A 211 30.62 11.39 39.35
CA GLY A 211 30.22 10.46 38.31
C GLY A 211 30.17 8.99 38.76
N GLY A 212 30.47 8.68 40.02
CA GLY A 212 30.44 7.32 40.58
C GLY A 212 29.36 7.12 41.65
N CYS A 213 29.46 6.01 42.37
CA CYS A 213 28.59 5.66 43.49
C CYS A 213 29.40 5.55 44.78
N ALA A 214 28.87 6.07 45.89
CA ALA A 214 29.49 5.98 47.21
C ALA A 214 28.45 5.69 48.31
N PRO A 215 28.88 5.20 49.50
CA PRO A 215 27.98 5.08 50.64
C PRO A 215 27.36 6.42 51.04
N PRO A 216 26.12 6.44 51.55
CA PRO A 216 25.48 7.65 52.04
C PRO A 216 26.26 8.25 53.22
N LYS A 217 26.30 9.58 53.30
CA LYS A 217 26.99 10.35 54.36
C LYS A 217 26.18 10.43 55.65
#